data_AF-A0A068VN04-F1
#
_entry.id   AF-A0A068VN04-F1
#
_cell.length_a   1.000
_cell.length_b   1.000
_cell.length_c   1.000
_cell.angle_alpha   90.00
_cell.angle_beta   90.00
_cell.angle_gamma   90.00
#
_symmetry.space_group_name_H-M   'P 1'
#
loop_
_entity.id
_entity.type
_entity.pdbx_description
1 polymer ?
#
loop_
_entity_poly.entity_id
_entity_poly.type
_entity_poly.pdbx_seq_one_letter_code
_entity_poly.pdbx_strand_id
1 'polypeptide(L)'
;GSIEHDEVFVPKPKSEIEWYYKQYDRFASHYDPYSPIYNARERLQIYISDVGVIVTIYVLYHSALAKGLAWLICIYVLPLLILNGIIVFITYLHHTHTSLPHYDSSEWDSLRGALATVDRDYGVLNKVFHNITDTHVAHHLFSTMPHYHAVEATEAMKPILGEYYQFDGTPVYKAMWREAKECLYVERGEEIKGVFWYKNKL
;
A
#
# COMPACT_ATOMS: atom_id res chain seq x y z
N GLY A 1 10.06 -3.46 -0.01
CA GLY A 1 9.47 -3.04 -1.28
C GLY A 1 10.39 -3.32 -2.46
N SER A 2 9.93 -3.19 -3.69
CA SER A 2 10.75 -3.17 -4.91
C SER A 2 11.00 -1.73 -5.34
N ILE A 3 12.25 -1.33 -5.55
CA ILE A 3 12.60 0.03 -6.01
C ILE A 3 12.14 0.32 -7.42
N GLU A 4 11.93 -0.72 -8.23
CA GLU A 4 11.52 -0.56 -9.63
C GLU A 4 10.00 -0.54 -9.79
N HIS A 5 9.26 -0.96 -8.77
CA HIS A 5 7.81 -1.10 -8.81
C HIS A 5 7.06 -0.28 -7.74
N ASP A 6 7.74 0.14 -6.67
CA ASP A 6 7.15 0.96 -5.62
C ASP A 6 7.51 2.43 -5.85
N GLU A 7 6.54 3.33 -5.69
CA GLU A 7 6.75 4.79 -5.73
C GLU A 7 7.51 5.30 -4.49
N VAL A 8 8.71 4.77 -4.24
CA VAL A 8 9.57 5.20 -3.13
C VAL A 8 10.53 6.26 -3.63
N PHE A 9 10.62 7.37 -2.91
CA PHE A 9 11.60 8.42 -3.21
C PHE A 9 13.00 7.86 -2.98
N VAL A 10 13.64 7.40 -4.05
CA VAL A 10 15.09 7.24 -4.09
C VAL A 10 15.66 8.67 -4.23
N PRO A 11 16.76 9.05 -3.54
CA PRO A 11 17.41 10.35 -3.65
C PRO A 11 18.19 10.41 -4.98
N LYS A 12 17.48 10.16 -6.07
CA LYS A 12 17.86 10.47 -7.43
C LYS A 12 16.93 11.59 -7.88
N PRO A 13 17.42 12.58 -8.63
CA PRO A 13 16.55 13.51 -9.34
C PRO A 13 15.49 12.69 -10.08
N LYS A 14 14.20 13.07 -9.98
CA LYS A 14 13.10 12.30 -10.60
C LYS A 14 13.31 12.04 -12.09
N SER A 15 14.09 12.90 -12.76
CA SER A 15 14.53 12.78 -14.17
C SER A 15 15.50 11.62 -14.45
N GLU A 16 16.14 11.06 -13.43
CA GLU A 16 17.11 9.96 -13.53
C GLU A 16 16.50 8.60 -13.14
N ILE A 17 15.22 8.58 -12.76
CA ILE A 17 14.48 7.37 -12.41
C ILE A 17 13.58 7.02 -13.60
N GLU A 18 14.07 6.16 -14.48
CA GLU A 18 13.45 5.80 -15.76
C GLU A 18 12.00 5.29 -15.63
N TRP A 19 11.65 4.66 -14.50
CA TRP A 19 10.28 4.19 -14.25
C TRP A 19 9.37 5.24 -13.60
N TYR A 20 9.92 6.22 -12.85
CA TYR A 20 9.13 7.24 -12.15
C TYR A 20 8.40 8.16 -13.15
N TYR A 21 9.04 8.39 -14.29
CA TYR A 21 8.38 8.87 -15.49
C TYR A 21 8.56 7.82 -16.57
N LYS A 22 7.71 6.79 -16.56
CA LYS A 22 7.54 6.00 -17.78
C LYS A 22 7.02 6.94 -18.85
N GLN A 23 7.94 7.44 -19.69
CA GLN A 23 7.61 8.36 -20.74
C GLN A 23 6.84 7.59 -21.79
N TYR A 24 5.57 7.92 -21.90
CA TYR A 24 4.72 7.38 -22.93
C TYR A 24 4.68 8.36 -24.11
N ASP A 25 4.65 7.84 -25.32
CA ASP A 25 4.59 8.65 -26.56
C ASP A 25 3.32 9.50 -26.70
N ARG A 26 2.36 9.31 -25.78
CA ARG A 26 1.09 10.03 -25.69
C ARG A 26 0.65 10.16 -24.23
N PHE A 27 -0.33 11.03 -23.98
CA PHE A 27 -0.95 11.16 -22.67
C PHE A 27 -1.50 9.83 -22.16
N ALA A 28 -1.11 9.47 -20.93
CA ALA A 28 -1.50 8.24 -20.27
C ALA A 28 -2.74 8.49 -19.40
N SER A 29 -3.86 7.85 -19.75
CA SER A 29 -5.15 7.99 -19.07
C SER A 29 -5.71 6.64 -18.66
N HIS A 30 -6.25 6.51 -17.45
CA HIS A 30 -6.87 5.26 -17.00
C HIS A 30 -8.24 4.99 -17.64
N TYR A 31 -8.88 6.04 -18.19
CA TYR A 31 -10.20 6.00 -18.86
C TYR A 31 -10.09 5.90 -20.40
N ASP A 32 -8.88 5.73 -20.92
CA ASP A 32 -8.66 5.53 -22.35
C ASP A 32 -8.26 4.06 -22.59
N PRO A 33 -9.11 3.24 -23.23
CA PRO A 33 -8.77 1.86 -23.57
C PRO A 33 -7.53 1.73 -24.47
N TYR A 34 -7.12 2.79 -25.14
CA TYR A 34 -5.92 2.84 -25.98
C TYR A 34 -4.76 3.58 -25.29
N SER A 35 -4.88 3.82 -23.98
CA SER A 35 -3.82 4.37 -23.16
C SER A 35 -2.59 3.47 -23.23
N PRO A 36 -1.39 4.06 -23.28
CA PRO A 36 -0.13 3.32 -23.37
C PRO A 36 0.21 2.56 -22.06
N ILE A 37 -0.61 2.70 -21.02
CA ILE A 37 -0.52 1.95 -19.76
C ILE A 37 -0.96 0.48 -19.95
N TYR A 38 -1.90 0.21 -20.86
CA TYR A 38 -2.61 -1.06 -20.94
C TYR A 38 -2.28 -1.89 -22.17
N ASN A 39 -2.40 -3.21 -22.03
CA ASN A 39 -2.31 -4.15 -23.13
C ASN A 39 -3.65 -4.27 -23.87
N ALA A 40 -3.60 -4.70 -25.13
CA ALA A 40 -4.80 -4.83 -25.98
C ALA A 40 -5.87 -5.77 -25.40
N ARG A 41 -5.50 -6.72 -24.53
CA ARG A 41 -6.41 -7.67 -23.89
C ARG A 41 -7.27 -7.04 -22.78
N GLU A 42 -6.80 -5.95 -22.18
CA GLU A 42 -7.45 -5.29 -21.03
C GLU A 42 -8.52 -4.28 -21.48
N ARG A 43 -8.54 -3.93 -22.77
CA ARG A 43 -9.42 -2.90 -23.35
C ARG A 43 -10.89 -3.07 -23.02
N LEU A 44 -11.39 -4.31 -23.10
CA LEU A 44 -12.78 -4.59 -22.79
C LEU A 44 -13.10 -4.32 -21.31
N GLN A 45 -12.16 -4.63 -20.40
CA GLN A 45 -12.32 -4.37 -18.98
C GLN A 45 -12.34 -2.87 -18.69
N ILE A 46 -11.55 -2.09 -19.42
CA ILE A 46 -11.54 -0.61 -19.31
C ILE A 46 -12.89 -0.05 -19.73
N TYR A 47 -13.43 -0.45 -20.88
CA TYR A 47 -14.78 -0.03 -21.30
C TYR A 47 -15.86 -0.38 -20.27
N ILE A 48 -15.84 -1.60 -19.74
CA ILE A 48 -16.79 -2.04 -18.70
C ILE A 48 -16.64 -1.19 -17.43
N SER A 49 -15.41 -0.89 -17.03
CA SER A 49 -15.10 -0.02 -15.89
C SER A 49 -15.64 1.39 -16.09
N ASP A 50 -15.40 2.00 -17.25
CA ASP A 50 -15.87 3.35 -17.57
C ASP A 50 -17.41 3.43 -17.53
N VAL A 51 -18.10 2.45 -18.11
CA VAL A 51 -19.55 2.33 -18.01
C VAL A 51 -20.00 2.18 -16.55
N GLY A 52 -19.31 1.36 -15.77
CA GLY A 52 -19.57 1.19 -14.33
C GLY A 52 -19.43 2.48 -13.53
N VAL A 53 -18.41 3.28 -13.82
CA VAL A 53 -18.20 4.60 -13.21
C VAL A 53 -19.34 5.55 -13.59
N ILE A 54 -19.72 5.62 -14.87
CA ILE A 54 -20.83 6.47 -15.33
C ILE A 54 -22.15 6.07 -14.66
N VAL A 55 -22.45 4.77 -14.60
CA VAL A 55 -23.65 4.24 -13.93
C VAL A 55 -23.64 4.58 -12.44
N THR A 56 -22.50 4.44 -11.77
CA THR A 56 -22.36 4.78 -10.35
C THR A 56 -22.62 6.28 -10.12
N ILE A 57 -21.99 7.15 -10.91
CA ILE A 57 -22.20 8.61 -10.84
C ILE A 57 -23.68 8.94 -11.06
N TYR A 58 -24.32 8.30 -12.03
CA TYR A 58 -25.74 8.47 -12.33
C TYR A 58 -26.63 8.08 -11.13
N VAL A 59 -26.39 6.92 -10.51
CA VAL A 59 -27.13 6.47 -9.31
C VAL A 59 -26.93 7.43 -8.14
N LEU A 60 -25.70 7.88 -7.90
CA LEU A 60 -25.40 8.84 -6.83
C LEU A 60 -26.07 10.20 -7.10
N TYR A 61 -26.07 10.67 -8.35
CA TYR A 61 -26.76 11.89 -8.75
C TYR A 61 -28.27 11.79 -8.47
N HIS A 62 -28.93 10.71 -8.90
CA HIS A 62 -30.35 10.51 -8.63
C HIS A 62 -30.65 10.34 -7.14
N SER A 63 -29.76 9.70 -6.39
CA SER A 63 -29.87 9.60 -4.93
C SER A 63 -29.78 10.97 -4.26
N ALA A 64 -28.88 11.85 -4.72
CA ALA A 64 -28.79 13.22 -4.24
C ALA A 64 -30.05 14.03 -4.55
N LEU A 65 -30.64 13.87 -5.73
CA LEU A 65 -31.90 14.53 -6.07
C LEU A 65 -33.07 14.03 -5.22
N ALA A 66 -33.13 12.72 -4.94
CA ALA A 66 -34.25 12.11 -4.22
C ALA A 66 -34.17 12.29 -2.69
N LYS A 67 -32.97 12.32 -2.12
CA LYS A 67 -32.74 12.33 -0.65
C LYS A 67 -32.00 13.57 -0.14
N GLY A 68 -31.51 14.41 -1.04
CA GLY A 68 -30.70 15.58 -0.73
C GLY A 68 -29.20 15.27 -0.66
N LEU A 69 -28.40 16.29 -0.93
CA LEU A 69 -26.93 16.19 -0.93
C LEU A 69 -26.36 15.82 0.45
N ALA A 70 -26.92 16.40 1.53
CA ALA A 70 -26.47 16.11 2.89
C ALA A 70 -26.62 14.62 3.25
N TRP A 71 -27.74 14.00 2.83
CA TRP A 71 -27.96 12.57 3.03
C TRP A 71 -26.92 11.73 2.30
N LEU A 72 -26.63 12.06 1.04
CA LEU A 72 -25.61 11.36 0.24
C LEU A 72 -24.21 11.48 0.86
N ILE A 73 -23.86 12.67 1.36
CA ILE A 73 -22.57 12.89 2.02
C ILE A 73 -22.45 12.00 3.28
N CYS A 74 -23.47 11.98 4.13
CA CYS A 74 -23.43 11.23 5.38
C CYS A 74 -23.42 9.70 5.17
N ILE A 75 -24.14 9.19 4.18
CA ILE A 75 -24.30 7.74 3.97
C ILE A 75 -23.26 7.14 3.03
N TYR A 76 -22.73 7.92 2.08
CA TYR A 76 -21.81 7.41 1.08
C TYR A 76 -20.43 8.06 1.15
N VAL A 77 -20.34 9.39 1.01
CA VAL A 77 -19.06 10.09 0.86
C VAL A 77 -18.22 9.98 2.13
N LEU A 78 -18.79 10.29 3.29
CA LEU A 78 -18.05 10.30 4.55
C LEU A 78 -17.59 8.89 4.97
N PRO A 79 -18.44 7.83 4.92
CA PRO A 79 -17.97 6.47 5.15
C PRO A 79 -16.88 6.02 4.18
N LEU A 80 -16.99 6.37 2.90
CA LEU A 80 -15.97 6.05 1.90
C LEU A 80 -14.64 6.73 2.23
N LEU A 81 -14.65 8.02 2.58
CA LEU A 81 -13.44 8.75 2.97
C LEU A 81 -12.81 8.20 4.25
N ILE A 82 -13.62 7.86 5.25
CA ILE A 82 -13.14 7.25 6.50
C ILE A 82 -12.48 5.91 6.22
N LEU A 83 -13.13 5.03 5.45
CA LEU A 83 -12.58 3.72 5.09
C LEU A 83 -11.26 3.87 4.32
N ASN A 84 -11.22 4.73 3.30
CA ASN A 84 -9.99 4.97 2.53
C ASN A 84 -8.88 5.56 3.41
N GLY A 85 -9.21 6.50 4.30
CA GLY A 85 -8.27 7.06 5.26
C GLY A 85 -7.68 6.00 6.19
N ILE A 86 -8.50 5.07 6.69
CA ILE A 86 -8.05 3.93 7.51
C ILE A 86 -7.13 3.01 6.70
N ILE A 87 -7.51 2.66 5.46
CA ILE A 87 -6.69 1.79 4.59
C ILE A 87 -5.33 2.44 4.33
N VAL A 88 -5.29 3.71 3.91
CA VAL A 88 -4.04 4.45 3.68
C VAL A 88 -3.19 4.52 4.93
N PHE A 89 -3.80 4.77 6.08
CA PHE A 89 -3.11 4.84 7.35
C PHE A 89 -2.48 3.49 7.75
N ILE A 90 -3.25 2.40 7.61
CA ILE A 90 -2.77 1.04 7.83
C ILE A 90 -1.63 0.76 6.86
N THR A 91 -1.85 0.85 5.54
CA THR A 91 -0.82 0.51 4.56
C THR A 91 0.46 1.33 4.76
N TYR A 92 0.34 2.63 5.03
CA TYR A 92 1.49 3.48 5.35
C TYR A 92 2.31 2.91 6.52
N LEU A 93 1.69 2.66 7.67
CA LEU A 93 2.44 2.21 8.85
C LEU A 93 2.98 0.78 8.74
N HIS A 94 2.33 -0.12 8.00
CA HIS A 94 2.83 -1.49 7.85
C HIS A 94 3.92 -1.61 6.78
N HIS A 95 3.98 -0.68 5.83
CA HIS A 95 4.95 -0.69 4.73
C HIS A 95 6.03 0.39 4.83
N THR A 96 5.92 1.32 5.77
CA THR A 96 6.91 2.37 6.03
C THR A 96 7.49 2.21 7.44
N HIS A 97 8.74 1.76 7.51
CA HIS A 97 9.50 1.65 8.75
C HIS A 97 11.00 1.57 8.43
N THR A 98 11.87 2.15 9.27
CA THR A 98 13.32 2.21 9.02
C THR A 98 14.01 0.85 8.95
N SER A 99 13.42 -0.18 9.56
CA SER A 99 13.88 -1.58 9.48
C SER A 99 13.36 -2.33 8.25
N LEU A 100 12.57 -1.72 7.38
CA LEU A 100 12.06 -2.40 6.18
C LEU A 100 13.00 -2.19 4.99
N PRO A 101 13.48 -3.28 4.39
CA PRO A 101 14.35 -3.22 3.23
C PRO A 101 13.56 -2.91 1.96
N HIS A 102 14.24 -2.22 1.05
CA HIS A 102 13.83 -2.03 -0.33
C HIS A 102 14.86 -2.69 -1.24
N TYR A 103 14.40 -3.41 -2.24
CA TYR A 103 15.26 -4.23 -3.08
C TYR A 103 15.22 -3.71 -4.53
N ASP A 104 16.36 -3.68 -5.20
CA ASP A 104 16.39 -3.59 -6.67
C ASP A 104 16.15 -4.98 -7.30
N SER A 105 16.01 -5.04 -8.62
CA SER A 105 15.76 -6.30 -9.35
C SER A 105 16.80 -7.40 -9.12
N SER A 106 18.01 -7.07 -8.63
CA SER A 106 19.04 -8.07 -8.37
C SER A 106 18.83 -8.83 -7.07
N GLU A 107 18.13 -8.23 -6.10
CA GLU A 107 17.89 -8.80 -4.77
C GLU A 107 16.41 -9.11 -4.49
N TRP A 108 15.50 -8.61 -5.31
CA TRP A 108 14.06 -8.79 -5.11
C TRP A 108 13.60 -10.20 -5.53
N ASP A 109 12.86 -10.85 -4.63
CA ASP A 109 12.04 -12.01 -4.93
C ASP A 109 10.69 -11.90 -4.20
N SER A 110 9.74 -12.79 -4.52
CA SER A 110 8.39 -12.74 -3.94
C SER A 110 8.37 -12.87 -2.41
N LEU A 111 9.27 -13.66 -1.83
CA LEU A 111 9.32 -13.87 -0.38
C LEU A 111 9.87 -12.64 0.32
N ARG A 112 10.97 -12.08 -0.17
CA ARG A 112 11.56 -10.83 0.32
C ARG A 112 10.59 -9.66 0.17
N GLY A 113 9.85 -9.62 -0.93
CA GLY A 113 8.77 -8.66 -1.14
C GLY A 113 7.67 -8.78 -0.08
N ALA A 114 7.19 -9.99 0.17
CA ALA A 114 6.14 -10.25 1.18
C ALA A 114 6.60 -9.95 2.61
N LEU A 115 7.87 -10.21 2.93
CA LEU A 115 8.46 -9.93 4.24
C LEU A 115 8.83 -8.46 4.46
N ALA A 116 8.76 -7.61 3.44
CA ALA A 116 9.03 -6.17 3.58
C ALA A 116 7.84 -5.42 4.17
N THR A 117 7.34 -5.91 5.30
CA THR A 117 6.23 -5.36 6.08
C THR A 117 6.46 -5.54 7.57
N VAL A 118 5.81 -4.72 8.41
CA VAL A 118 5.94 -4.77 9.87
C VAL A 118 4.57 -4.89 10.52
N ASP A 119 4.41 -5.84 11.44
CA ASP A 119 3.22 -5.93 12.28
C ASP A 119 3.24 -4.82 13.35
N ARG A 120 2.07 -4.28 13.68
CA ARG A 120 1.91 -3.17 14.63
C ARG A 120 0.81 -3.49 15.65
N ASP A 121 1.01 -3.01 16.88
CA ASP A 121 -0.03 -3.03 17.91
C ASP A 121 -0.73 -1.67 18.05
N TYR A 122 -1.98 -1.60 17.62
CA TYR A 122 -2.87 -0.43 17.78
C TYR A 122 -3.83 -0.60 18.98
N GLY A 123 -3.60 -1.60 19.83
CA GLY A 123 -4.42 -1.89 21.01
C GLY A 123 -5.81 -2.40 20.63
N VAL A 124 -6.85 -1.71 21.11
CA VAL A 124 -8.25 -2.11 20.85
C VAL A 124 -8.57 -2.10 19.35
N LEU A 125 -7.89 -1.25 18.57
CA LEU A 125 -8.09 -1.17 17.13
C LEU A 125 -7.66 -2.43 16.39
N ASN A 126 -6.79 -3.28 16.95
CA ASN A 126 -6.45 -4.56 16.33
C ASN A 126 -7.72 -5.38 16.10
N LYS A 127 -8.61 -5.48 17.11
CA LYS A 127 -9.86 -6.22 16.97
C LYS A 127 -10.86 -5.54 16.03
N VAL A 128 -10.92 -4.21 16.04
CA VAL A 128 -11.77 -3.43 15.12
C VAL A 128 -11.36 -3.68 13.66
N PHE A 129 -10.06 -3.80 13.40
CA PHE A 129 -9.51 -4.09 12.08
C PHE A 129 -9.25 -5.59 11.84
N HIS A 130 -9.93 -6.46 12.58
CA HIS A 130 -9.85 -7.92 12.41
C HIS A 130 -8.45 -8.52 12.50
N ASN A 131 -7.59 -7.92 13.32
CA ASN A 131 -6.18 -8.23 13.55
C ASN A 131 -5.28 -8.02 12.33
N ILE A 132 -5.75 -7.30 11.29
CA ILE A 132 -4.87 -7.00 10.15
C ILE A 132 -3.62 -6.23 10.57
N THR A 133 -3.67 -5.50 11.70
CA THR A 133 -2.57 -4.68 12.17
C THR A 133 -1.43 -5.52 12.76
N ASP A 134 -1.77 -6.57 13.51
CA ASP A 134 -0.84 -7.46 14.21
C ASP A 134 -0.69 -8.82 13.52
N THR A 135 -1.21 -8.97 12.29
CA THR A 135 -1.05 -10.15 11.43
C THR A 135 -0.81 -9.76 9.96
N HIS A 136 -0.32 -8.57 9.69
CA HIS A 136 -0.09 -8.05 8.35
C HIS A 136 0.99 -8.85 7.61
N VAL A 137 2.07 -9.25 8.30
CA VAL A 137 3.12 -10.10 7.71
C VAL A 137 2.52 -11.44 7.24
N ALA A 138 1.64 -12.05 8.05
CA ALA A 138 0.94 -13.28 7.67
C ALA A 138 -0.01 -13.04 6.49
N HIS A 139 -0.68 -11.88 6.43
CA HIS A 139 -1.50 -11.49 5.29
C HIS A 139 -0.67 -11.37 4.00
N HIS A 140 0.57 -10.86 4.04
CA HIS A 140 1.42 -10.80 2.85
C HIS A 140 1.90 -12.17 2.38
N LEU A 141 2.26 -13.05 3.32
CA LEU A 141 2.70 -14.40 3.00
C LEU A 141 1.56 -15.31 2.53
N PHE A 142 0.35 -15.07 3.05
CA PHE A 142 -0.84 -15.87 2.77
C PHE A 142 -2.05 -14.97 2.48
N SER A 143 -1.98 -14.18 1.40
CA SER A 143 -2.99 -13.16 1.05
C SER A 143 -4.40 -13.67 0.81
N THR A 144 -4.56 -14.98 0.59
CA THR A 144 -5.86 -15.66 0.43
C THR A 144 -6.38 -16.27 1.74
N MET A 145 -5.58 -16.28 2.80
CA MET A 145 -5.98 -16.79 4.11
C MET A 145 -7.01 -15.85 4.73
N PRO A 146 -8.12 -16.39 5.27
CA PRO A 146 -9.10 -15.57 5.97
C PRO A 146 -8.58 -15.10 7.33
N HIS A 147 -9.02 -13.91 7.75
CA HIS A 147 -8.51 -13.23 8.94
C HIS A 147 -8.71 -13.99 10.27
N TYR A 148 -9.66 -14.93 10.34
CA TYR A 148 -10.01 -15.61 11.60
C TYR A 148 -8.95 -16.62 12.10
N HIS A 149 -8.03 -17.07 11.23
CA HIS A 149 -6.84 -17.86 11.63
C HIS A 149 -5.53 -17.08 11.54
N ALA A 150 -5.58 -15.79 11.18
CA ALA A 150 -4.35 -15.02 10.93
C ALA A 150 -3.46 -14.91 12.18
N VAL A 151 -4.06 -14.79 13.37
CA VAL A 151 -3.31 -14.75 14.64
C VAL A 151 -2.59 -16.08 14.91
N GLU A 152 -3.28 -17.20 14.70
CA GLU A 152 -2.71 -18.54 14.86
C GLU A 152 -1.54 -18.76 13.90
N ALA A 153 -1.72 -18.38 12.63
CA ALA A 153 -0.66 -18.43 11.62
C ALA A 153 0.53 -17.54 11.99
N THR A 154 0.30 -16.31 12.46
CA THR A 154 1.36 -15.40 12.92
C THR A 154 2.18 -16.03 14.05
N GLU A 155 1.54 -16.59 15.08
CA GLU A 155 2.25 -17.22 16.20
C GLU A 155 3.05 -18.45 15.77
N ALA A 156 2.53 -19.27 14.85
CA ALA A 156 3.24 -20.42 14.31
C ALA A 156 4.44 -20.02 13.44
N MET A 157 4.36 -18.87 12.77
CA MET A 157 5.34 -18.39 11.81
C MET A 157 6.49 -17.61 12.45
N LYS A 158 6.24 -16.86 13.53
CA LYS A 158 7.27 -16.12 14.29
C LYS A 158 8.55 -16.92 14.57
N PRO A 159 8.50 -18.15 15.13
CA PRO A 159 9.72 -18.93 15.40
C PRO A 159 10.43 -19.42 14.13
N ILE A 160 9.72 -19.53 13.00
CA ILE A 160 10.28 -19.96 11.71
C ILE A 160 10.99 -18.79 11.03
N LEU A 161 10.36 -17.61 11.03
CA LEU A 161 10.92 -16.40 10.43
C LEU A 161 12.05 -15.81 11.26
N GLY A 162 12.02 -15.97 12.59
CA GLY A 162 13.07 -15.47 13.48
C GLY A 162 13.31 -13.97 13.26
N GLU A 163 14.55 -13.62 12.92
CA GLU A 163 14.99 -12.23 12.70
C GLU A 163 14.30 -11.55 11.48
N TYR A 164 13.72 -12.33 10.57
CA TYR A 164 12.98 -11.80 9.42
C TYR A 164 11.57 -11.35 9.77
N TYR A 165 11.02 -11.75 10.93
CA TYR A 165 9.72 -11.25 11.38
C TYR A 165 9.88 -9.86 12.00
N GLN A 166 9.16 -8.88 11.46
CA GLN A 166 9.20 -7.50 11.93
C GLN A 166 7.94 -7.17 12.72
N PHE A 167 8.13 -6.66 13.93
CA PHE A 167 7.05 -6.14 14.79
C PHE A 167 7.50 -4.84 15.46
N ASP A 168 6.60 -3.86 15.48
CA ASP A 168 6.79 -2.61 16.21
C ASP A 168 5.58 -2.29 17.10
N GLY A 169 5.80 -2.40 18.42
CA GLY A 169 4.82 -2.06 19.46
C GLY A 169 4.80 -0.58 19.85
N THR A 170 5.47 0.31 19.10
CA THR A 170 5.43 1.75 19.36
C THR A 170 3.98 2.26 19.25
N PRO A 171 3.47 3.07 20.21
CA PRO A 171 2.13 3.63 20.13
C PRO A 171 1.87 4.33 18.80
N VAL A 172 0.71 4.08 18.21
CA VAL A 172 0.43 4.39 16.80
C VAL A 172 0.70 5.84 16.39
N TYR A 173 0.39 6.80 17.26
CA TYR A 173 0.62 8.22 16.99
C TYR A 173 2.12 8.59 16.99
N LYS A 174 2.93 7.91 17.83
CA LYS A 174 4.40 8.08 17.85
C LYS A 174 5.02 7.41 16.64
N ALA A 175 4.55 6.22 16.28
CA ALA A 175 4.95 5.52 15.07
C ALA A 175 4.71 6.41 13.84
N MET A 176 3.49 6.92 13.67
CA MET A 176 3.14 7.82 12.56
C MET A 176 4.05 9.05 12.48
N TRP A 177 4.33 9.69 13.61
CA TRP A 177 5.25 10.82 13.65
C TRP A 177 6.69 10.42 13.30
N ARG A 178 7.16 9.28 13.80
CA ARG A 178 8.50 8.75 13.49
C ARG A 178 8.62 8.44 12.01
N GLU A 179 7.70 7.68 11.41
CA GLU A 179 7.80 7.33 10.00
C GLU A 179 7.77 8.56 9.10
N ALA A 180 6.93 9.55 9.43
CA ALA A 180 6.87 10.80 8.68
C ALA A 180 8.18 11.61 8.73
N LYS A 181 9.00 11.41 9.77
CA LYS A 181 10.28 12.12 9.96
C LYS A 181 11.50 11.32 9.53
N GLU A 182 11.47 10.00 9.71
CA GLU A 182 12.63 9.12 9.53
C GLU A 182 12.63 8.44 8.16
N CYS A 183 11.47 8.28 7.51
CA CYS A 183 11.30 7.55 6.26
C CYS A 183 11.03 8.49 5.07
N LEU A 184 11.97 9.40 4.79
CA LEU A 184 11.81 10.42 3.75
C LEU A 184 12.23 9.94 2.36
N TYR A 185 13.32 9.18 2.31
CA TYR A 185 13.86 8.61 1.07
C TYR A 185 14.63 7.32 1.37
N VAL A 186 14.94 6.51 0.35
CA VAL A 186 15.72 5.27 0.52
C VAL A 186 17.11 5.36 -0.10
N GLU A 187 18.14 4.95 0.64
CA GLU A 187 19.54 4.93 0.19
C GLU A 187 20.09 3.52 0.18
N ARG A 188 21.02 3.22 -0.73
CA ARG A 188 21.69 1.91 -0.78
C ARG A 188 22.42 1.64 0.54
N GLY A 189 22.23 0.45 1.08
CA GLY A 189 22.97 -0.04 2.24
C GLY A 189 24.42 -0.37 1.91
N GLU A 190 25.29 -0.31 2.91
CA GLU A 190 26.73 -0.56 2.74
C GLU A 190 27.08 -2.04 2.59
N GLU A 191 26.29 -2.92 3.22
CA GLU A 191 26.64 -4.35 3.35
C GLU A 191 26.23 -5.20 2.13
N ILE A 192 25.00 -5.01 1.64
CA ILE A 192 24.43 -5.84 0.57
C ILE A 192 24.09 -4.96 -0.63
N LYS A 193 24.75 -5.25 -1.75
CA LYS A 193 24.48 -4.58 -3.01
C LYS A 193 23.05 -4.89 -3.44
N GLY A 194 22.25 -3.85 -3.69
CA GLY A 194 20.87 -3.97 -4.14
C GLY A 194 19.81 -3.93 -3.04
N VAL A 195 20.23 -3.77 -1.78
CA VAL A 195 19.34 -3.48 -0.65
C VAL A 195 19.45 -2.00 -0.27
N PHE A 196 18.31 -1.39 0.03
CA PHE A 196 18.18 0.03 0.34
C PHE A 196 17.31 0.21 1.59
N TRP A 197 17.57 1.29 2.31
CA TRP A 197 17.00 1.56 3.63
C TRP A 197 16.54 3.00 3.73
N TYR A 198 15.49 3.24 4.50
CA TYR A 198 15.01 4.59 4.75
C TYR A 198 16.05 5.46 5.47
N LYS A 199 16.11 6.73 5.06
CA LYS A 199 16.95 7.80 5.60
C LYS A 199 16.16 9.10 5.69
N ASN A 200 16.66 10.03 6.51
CA ASN A 200 16.07 11.36 6.72
C ASN A 200 17.06 12.53 6.61
N LYS A 201 18.33 12.27 6.32
CA LYS A 201 19.36 13.30 6.14
C LYS A 201 19.97 13.14 4.75
N LEU A 202 19.76 14.10 3.86
CA LEU A 202 20.44 14.14 2.56
C LEU A 202 21.95 14.36 2.71
#